data_AF-A0A3R7F3B9-F1
#
_entry.id   AF-A0A3R7F3B9-F1
#
_cell.length_a   1.000
_cell.length_b   1.000
_cell.length_c   1.000
_cell.angle_alpha   90.00
_cell.angle_beta   90.00
_cell.angle_gamma   90.00
#
_symmetry.space_group_name_H-M   'P 1'
#
loop_
_entity.id
_entity.type
_entity.pdbx_description
1 polymer ?
#
loop_
_entity_poly.entity_id
_entity_poly.type
_entity_poly.pdbx_seq_one_letter_code
_entity_poly.pdbx_strand_id
1 'polypeptide(L)'
;MDFERKTYSLDHLASADIPMRGVSETLYRAALEKVGGTLCRAAAERLSKAGEGRHILIVTGFPIPPKNVCETDGPPGAAVLAYTLRDVGLKPILVTDKPCEPVVRGVVEDEFPVELISTEGDKAERQCEELLNRYDPAAIVSIERPGWNVKGEYHTMRGYNISDLIGKTDHLFLKARERGITTIAVGDGGNELGCGLIEETVRKHVPNGDRCQCPCQAGIAASTSADILVIAATSNWGAYTISAALAELKDIEYRHDG
;
A
#
# COMPACT_ATOMS: atom_id res chain seq x y z
N MET A 1 17.91 -17.62 -11.91
CA MET A 1 18.52 -18.18 -10.69
C MET A 1 19.09 -17.08 -9.80
N ASP A 2 19.72 -16.03 -10.37
CA ASP A 2 20.25 -14.90 -9.58
C ASP A 2 19.15 -13.93 -9.09
N PHE A 3 18.26 -13.48 -9.99
CA PHE A 3 17.15 -12.58 -9.64
C PHE A 3 16.21 -13.12 -8.55
N GLU A 4 15.91 -14.42 -8.59
CA GLU A 4 15.09 -15.07 -7.57
C GLU A 4 15.77 -15.05 -6.19
N ARG A 5 17.07 -15.37 -6.11
CA ARG A 5 17.82 -15.30 -4.85
C ARG A 5 17.96 -13.88 -4.32
N LYS A 6 18.19 -12.91 -5.20
CA LYS A 6 18.22 -11.48 -4.84
C LYS A 6 16.89 -11.06 -4.23
N THR A 7 15.76 -11.37 -4.88
CA THR A 7 14.43 -10.99 -4.37
C THR A 7 14.04 -11.70 -3.07
N TYR A 8 14.47 -12.95 -2.86
CA TYR A 8 14.33 -13.60 -1.54
C TYR A 8 15.12 -12.88 -0.45
N SER A 9 16.33 -12.41 -0.78
CA SER A 9 17.17 -11.67 0.17
C SER A 9 16.55 -10.30 0.49
N LEU A 10 15.98 -9.62 -0.51
CA LEU A 10 15.25 -8.37 -0.33
C LEU A 10 14.02 -8.54 0.58
N ASP A 11 13.16 -9.53 0.29
CA ASP A 11 11.99 -9.83 1.11
C ASP A 11 12.39 -10.14 2.56
N HIS A 12 13.38 -11.02 2.76
CA HIS A 12 13.83 -11.41 4.10
C HIS A 12 14.43 -10.24 4.89
N LEU A 13 15.17 -9.35 4.21
CA LEU A 13 15.69 -8.12 4.84
C LEU A 13 14.54 -7.18 5.22
N ALA A 14 13.60 -6.94 4.31
CA ALA A 14 12.50 -6.03 4.54
C ALA A 14 11.51 -6.55 5.57
N SER A 15 11.32 -7.86 5.70
CA SER A 15 10.41 -8.49 6.67
C SER A 15 11.03 -8.73 8.05
N ALA A 16 12.28 -8.31 8.28
CA ALA A 16 12.97 -8.51 9.55
C ALA A 16 12.24 -7.74 10.67
N ASP A 17 11.83 -8.43 11.75
CA ASP A 17 11.04 -7.86 12.85
C ASP A 17 11.88 -6.96 13.79
N ILE A 18 12.52 -5.93 13.23
CA ILE A 18 13.34 -4.97 13.95
C ILE A 18 12.55 -4.22 15.04
N PRO A 19 11.28 -3.82 14.81
CA PRO A 19 10.49 -3.19 15.86
C PRO A 19 9.97 -4.18 16.93
N MET A 20 10.26 -5.49 16.79
CA MET A 20 9.88 -6.55 17.73
C MET A 20 8.36 -6.62 17.97
N ARG A 21 7.57 -6.54 16.89
CA ARG A 21 6.10 -6.60 16.95
C ARG A 21 5.59 -8.02 17.19
N GLY A 22 6.39 -9.04 16.87
CA GLY A 22 6.06 -10.46 17.04
C GLY A 22 5.10 -11.03 16.00
N VAL A 23 4.65 -10.21 15.04
CA VAL A 23 3.67 -10.61 14.00
C VAL A 23 4.22 -10.54 12.58
N SER A 24 5.31 -9.81 12.36
CA SER A 24 5.90 -9.52 11.04
C SER A 24 6.19 -10.80 10.25
N GLU A 25 6.82 -11.80 10.88
CA GLU A 25 7.11 -13.09 10.24
C GLU A 25 5.82 -13.87 9.88
N THR A 26 4.82 -13.82 10.76
CA THR A 26 3.55 -14.54 10.54
C THR A 26 2.78 -13.94 9.38
N LEU A 27 2.69 -12.61 9.32
CA LEU A 27 2.05 -11.89 8.23
C LEU A 27 2.81 -12.10 6.90
N TYR A 28 4.15 -12.03 6.95
CA TYR A 28 5.00 -12.29 5.79
C TYR A 28 4.78 -13.69 5.21
N ARG A 29 4.82 -14.73 6.04
CA ARG A 29 4.56 -16.11 5.59
C ARG A 29 3.17 -16.27 4.99
N ALA A 30 2.14 -15.68 5.60
CA ALA A 30 0.78 -15.73 5.08
C ALA A 30 0.67 -15.05 3.70
N ALA A 31 1.34 -13.92 3.48
CA ALA A 31 1.41 -13.28 2.17
C ALA A 31 2.21 -14.12 1.15
N LEU A 32 3.32 -14.72 1.58
CA LEU A 32 4.20 -15.54 0.73
C LEU A 32 3.46 -16.75 0.16
N GLU A 33 2.63 -17.40 0.98
CA GLU A 33 1.77 -18.51 0.58
C GLU A 33 0.77 -18.12 -0.52
N LYS A 34 0.31 -16.86 -0.56
CA LYS A 34 -0.66 -16.39 -1.57
C LYS A 34 -0.04 -16.21 -2.96
N VAL A 35 1.25 -15.85 -3.01
CA VAL A 35 1.94 -15.61 -4.29
C VAL A 35 2.75 -16.82 -4.77
N GLY A 36 3.13 -17.75 -3.88
CA GLY A 36 3.92 -18.93 -4.24
C GLY A 36 5.36 -18.62 -4.69
N GLY A 37 5.89 -17.46 -4.31
CA GLY A 37 7.19 -16.92 -4.68
C GLY A 37 7.53 -15.70 -3.82
N THR A 38 8.45 -14.84 -4.25
CA THR A 38 8.82 -13.63 -3.49
C THR A 38 7.81 -12.49 -3.70
N LEU A 39 7.48 -11.78 -2.62
CA LEU A 39 6.48 -10.72 -2.58
C LEU A 39 6.89 -9.54 -3.47
N CYS A 40 8.11 -9.00 -3.28
CA CYS A 40 8.59 -7.86 -4.06
C CYS A 40 8.68 -8.17 -5.55
N ARG A 41 9.11 -9.40 -5.90
CA ARG A 41 9.18 -9.87 -7.28
C ARG A 41 7.81 -9.95 -7.92
N ALA A 42 6.83 -10.53 -7.23
CA ALA A 42 5.47 -10.64 -7.76
C ALA A 42 4.93 -9.25 -8.13
N ALA A 43 5.10 -8.27 -7.25
CA ALA A 43 4.70 -6.89 -7.50
C ALA A 43 5.47 -6.27 -8.69
N ALA A 44 6.80 -6.40 -8.71
CA ALA A 44 7.64 -5.87 -9.79
C ALA A 44 7.32 -6.51 -11.15
N GLU A 45 7.04 -7.81 -11.21
CA GLU A 45 6.64 -8.51 -12.44
C GLU A 45 5.27 -8.07 -12.97
N ARG A 46 4.35 -7.61 -12.12
CA ARG A 46 3.10 -6.99 -12.58
C ARG A 46 3.34 -5.60 -13.12
N LEU A 47 4.08 -4.76 -12.40
CA LEU A 47 4.40 -3.39 -12.82
C LEU A 47 5.20 -3.37 -14.13
N SER A 48 6.14 -4.30 -14.31
CA SER A 48 6.96 -4.40 -15.53
C SER A 48 6.14 -4.68 -16.80
N LYS A 49 4.91 -5.20 -16.66
CA LYS A 49 3.98 -5.53 -17.75
C LYS A 49 2.96 -4.43 -18.04
N ALA A 50 2.96 -3.32 -17.30
CA ALA A 50 1.96 -2.25 -17.42
C ALA A 50 1.90 -1.61 -18.81
N GLY A 51 3.01 -1.60 -19.56
CA GLY A 51 3.14 -0.94 -20.87
C GLY A 51 3.61 0.50 -20.75
N GLU A 52 4.48 0.95 -21.65
CA GLU A 52 5.08 2.30 -21.61
C GLU A 52 4.02 3.41 -21.65
N GLY A 53 4.26 4.49 -20.91
CA GLY A 53 3.40 5.67 -20.83
C GLY A 53 2.09 5.47 -20.06
N ARG A 54 1.85 4.29 -19.46
CA ARG A 54 0.65 3.98 -18.69
C ARG A 54 0.71 4.56 -17.29
N HIS A 55 -0.45 4.95 -16.77
CA HIS A 55 -0.54 5.50 -15.42
C HIS A 55 -0.50 4.42 -14.36
N ILE A 56 0.12 4.74 -13.23
CA ILE A 56 0.12 3.93 -12.01
C ILE A 56 -0.35 4.84 -10.88
N LEU A 57 -1.43 4.47 -10.20
CA LEU A 57 -1.86 5.21 -9.01
C LEU A 57 -1.11 4.68 -7.79
N ILE A 58 -0.51 5.55 -6.99
CA ILE A 58 0.18 5.20 -5.75
C ILE A 58 -0.57 5.85 -4.59
N VAL A 59 -1.22 5.05 -3.77
CA VAL A 59 -2.03 5.48 -2.63
C VAL A 59 -1.19 5.38 -1.36
N THR A 60 -1.06 6.47 -0.60
CA THR A 60 -0.29 6.44 0.65
C THR A 60 -0.78 7.47 1.67
N GLY A 61 -0.31 7.33 2.91
CA GLY A 61 -0.55 8.23 4.01
C GLY A 61 -1.46 7.62 5.07
N PHE A 62 -1.00 7.72 6.32
CA PHE A 62 -1.68 7.20 7.49
C PHE A 62 -1.68 8.27 8.59
N PRO A 63 -2.81 8.93 8.88
CA PRO A 63 -2.88 9.93 9.95
C PRO A 63 -2.98 9.27 11.33
N ILE A 64 -2.12 9.70 12.25
CA ILE A 64 -2.00 9.10 13.59
C ILE A 64 -2.56 10.04 14.68
N PRO A 65 -3.56 9.60 15.47
CA PRO A 65 -4.01 10.29 16.67
C PRO A 65 -2.94 10.37 17.77
N PRO A 66 -3.00 11.37 18.68
CA PRO A 66 -4.04 12.40 18.78
C PRO A 66 -3.78 13.63 17.89
N LYS A 67 -2.61 13.72 17.24
CA LYS A 67 -2.24 14.87 16.42
C LYS A 67 -2.99 14.91 15.09
N ASN A 68 -3.49 13.75 14.62
CA ASN A 68 -4.20 13.58 13.36
C ASN A 68 -3.38 14.10 12.17
N VAL A 69 -2.07 13.89 12.22
CA VAL A 69 -1.11 14.19 11.16
C VAL A 69 -0.60 12.89 10.57
N CYS A 70 -0.26 12.92 9.29
CA CYS A 70 0.39 11.79 8.63
C CYS A 70 1.65 11.36 9.35
N GLU A 71 1.84 10.06 9.48
CA GLU A 71 3.13 9.50 9.84
C GLU A 71 4.11 9.49 8.66
N THR A 72 5.32 9.02 8.94
CA THR A 72 6.43 9.01 7.98
C THR A 72 6.63 7.66 7.30
N ASP A 73 5.93 6.61 7.74
CA ASP A 73 5.88 5.36 7.00
C ASP A 73 4.85 5.46 5.87
N GLY A 74 5.22 5.01 4.67
CA GLY A 74 4.45 5.16 3.44
C GLY A 74 5.01 6.19 2.46
N PRO A 75 4.95 7.51 2.76
CA PRO A 75 5.27 8.55 1.78
C PRO A 75 6.68 8.45 1.17
N PRO A 76 7.78 8.22 1.94
CA PRO A 76 9.11 8.03 1.34
C PRO A 76 9.17 6.83 0.38
N GLY A 77 8.55 5.71 0.74
CA GLY A 77 8.41 4.52 -0.10
C GLY A 77 7.64 4.81 -1.39
N ALA A 78 6.55 5.56 -1.28
CA ALA A 78 5.77 6.00 -2.42
C ALA A 78 6.57 6.90 -3.37
N ALA A 79 7.40 7.80 -2.83
CA ALA A 79 8.27 8.65 -3.63
C ALA A 79 9.32 7.84 -4.40
N VAL A 80 10.06 6.94 -3.73
CA VAL A 80 11.07 6.08 -4.38
C VAL A 80 10.43 5.22 -5.48
N LEU A 81 9.24 4.66 -5.22
CA LEU A 81 8.52 3.89 -6.23
C LEU A 81 8.05 4.79 -7.38
N ALA A 82 7.57 6.00 -7.13
CA ALA A 82 7.17 6.94 -8.18
C ALA A 82 8.34 7.27 -9.11
N TYR A 83 9.51 7.62 -8.56
CA TYR A 83 10.72 7.86 -9.35
C TYR A 83 11.14 6.64 -10.16
N THR A 84 11.16 5.46 -9.54
CA THR A 84 11.48 4.21 -10.25
C THR A 84 10.50 3.93 -11.39
N LEU A 85 9.19 4.17 -11.17
CA LEU A 85 8.16 4.01 -12.19
C LEU A 85 8.35 4.99 -13.35
N ARG A 86 8.70 6.25 -13.06
CA ARG A 86 9.04 7.26 -14.09
C ARG A 86 10.23 6.79 -14.94
N ASP A 87 11.28 6.30 -14.30
CA ASP A 87 12.52 5.90 -14.97
C ASP A 87 12.34 4.67 -15.88
N VAL A 88 11.37 3.80 -15.58
CA VAL A 88 10.96 2.70 -16.47
C VAL A 88 9.89 3.09 -17.50
N GLY A 89 9.60 4.39 -17.64
CA GLY A 89 8.70 4.94 -18.65
C GLY A 89 7.21 4.93 -18.28
N LEU A 90 6.85 4.75 -17.00
CA LEU A 90 5.47 4.81 -16.51
C LEU A 90 5.13 6.19 -15.95
N LYS A 91 3.84 6.44 -15.72
CA LYS A 91 3.33 7.75 -15.25
C LYS A 91 2.71 7.62 -13.86
N PRO A 92 3.50 7.71 -12.78
CA PRO A 92 2.98 7.65 -11.43
C PRO A 92 2.09 8.87 -11.10
N ILE A 93 1.02 8.63 -10.36
CA ILE A 93 0.13 9.63 -9.79
C ILE A 93 -0.05 9.29 -8.32
N LEU A 94 0.27 10.22 -7.41
CA LEU A 94 0.10 10.01 -5.98
C LEU A 94 -1.36 10.29 -5.62
N VAL A 95 -1.91 9.48 -4.72
CA VAL A 95 -3.26 9.63 -4.20
C VAL A 95 -3.20 9.58 -2.68
N THR A 96 -3.80 10.56 -2.02
CA THR A 96 -3.83 10.63 -0.56
C THR A 96 -5.10 11.33 -0.07
N ASP A 97 -5.16 11.66 1.21
CA ASP A 97 -6.22 12.48 1.79
C ASP A 97 -5.66 13.78 2.37
N LYS A 98 -6.57 14.68 2.74
CA LYS A 98 -6.21 16.03 3.18
C LYS A 98 -5.27 16.05 4.42
N PRO A 99 -5.44 15.20 5.44
CA PRO A 99 -4.49 15.12 6.55
C PRO A 99 -3.06 14.74 6.12
N CYS A 100 -2.93 13.94 5.07
CA CYS A 100 -1.66 13.43 4.59
C CYS A 100 -1.03 14.22 3.44
N GLU A 101 -1.80 15.10 2.79
CA GLU A 101 -1.34 15.94 1.67
C GLU A 101 0.00 16.65 1.94
N PRO A 102 0.24 17.35 3.07
CA PRO A 102 1.49 18.08 3.25
C PRO A 102 2.73 17.19 3.29
N VAL A 103 2.61 15.98 3.86
CA VAL A 103 3.73 15.04 3.93
C VAL A 103 3.96 14.38 2.58
N VAL A 104 2.90 13.97 1.89
CA VAL A 104 3.02 13.38 0.54
C VAL A 104 3.60 14.40 -0.43
N ARG A 105 3.10 15.64 -0.47
CA ARG A 105 3.70 16.70 -1.28
C ARG A 105 5.14 17.01 -0.86
N GLY A 106 5.47 16.91 0.42
CA GLY A 106 6.84 17.16 0.90
C GLY A 106 7.87 16.15 0.39
N VAL A 107 7.48 14.92 0.08
CA VAL A 107 8.41 13.88 -0.41
C VAL A 107 8.50 13.78 -1.94
N VAL A 108 7.51 14.31 -2.67
CA VAL A 108 7.52 14.35 -4.15
C VAL A 108 7.62 15.76 -4.75
N GLU A 109 7.53 16.79 -3.93
CA GLU A 109 7.49 18.20 -4.34
C GLU A 109 6.49 18.44 -5.49
N ASP A 110 6.95 19.00 -6.61
CA ASP A 110 6.15 19.27 -7.80
C ASP A 110 6.40 18.25 -8.94
N GLU A 111 7.17 17.18 -8.68
CA GLU A 111 7.58 16.21 -9.71
C GLU A 111 6.44 15.29 -10.16
N PHE A 112 5.45 15.08 -9.30
CA PHE A 112 4.32 14.17 -9.57
C PHE A 112 2.98 14.78 -9.17
N PRO A 113 1.90 14.51 -9.94
CA PRO A 113 0.55 14.91 -9.53
C PRO A 113 0.14 14.23 -8.22
N VAL A 114 -0.54 14.99 -7.36
CA VAL A 114 -1.11 14.50 -6.09
C VAL A 114 -2.61 14.77 -6.09
N GLU A 115 -3.39 13.70 -6.04
CA GLU A 115 -4.85 13.70 -6.02
C GLU A 115 -5.38 13.42 -4.62
N LEU A 116 -6.51 14.03 -4.25
CA LEU A 116 -7.09 13.92 -2.91
C LEU A 116 -8.45 13.20 -2.92
N ILE A 117 -8.59 12.21 -2.05
CA ILE A 117 -9.85 11.51 -1.79
C ILE A 117 -10.51 12.02 -0.51
N SER A 118 -11.81 12.32 -0.60
CA SER A 118 -12.64 12.81 0.51
C SER A 118 -12.85 11.74 1.59
N THR A 119 -13.06 12.19 2.83
CA THR A 119 -13.51 11.33 3.94
C THR A 119 -15.01 11.03 3.88
N GLU A 120 -15.78 11.84 3.14
CA GLU A 120 -17.22 11.65 2.91
C GLU A 120 -17.47 10.52 1.90
N GLY A 121 -18.19 9.46 2.31
CA GLY A 121 -18.40 8.22 1.53
C GLY A 121 -18.82 8.43 0.07
N ASP A 122 -20.01 8.96 -0.18
CA ASP A 122 -20.54 9.13 -1.55
C ASP A 122 -19.64 9.99 -2.44
N LYS A 123 -18.98 11.00 -1.85
CA LYS A 123 -18.06 11.88 -2.58
C LYS A 123 -16.76 11.15 -2.91
N ALA A 124 -16.21 10.43 -1.94
CA ALA A 124 -15.00 9.64 -2.11
C ALA A 124 -15.19 8.57 -3.19
N GLU A 125 -16.33 7.88 -3.19
CA GLU A 125 -16.63 6.86 -4.19
C GLU A 125 -16.65 7.45 -5.62
N ARG A 126 -17.32 8.61 -5.81
CA ARG A 126 -17.32 9.31 -7.11
C ARG A 126 -15.92 9.76 -7.51
N GLN A 127 -15.14 10.33 -6.60
CA GLN A 127 -13.76 10.73 -6.88
C GLN A 127 -12.90 9.54 -7.30
N CYS A 128 -13.01 8.40 -6.61
CA CYS A 128 -12.31 7.18 -6.98
C CYS A 128 -12.67 6.73 -8.41
N GLU A 129 -13.96 6.74 -8.77
CA GLU A 129 -14.40 6.43 -10.12
C GLU A 129 -13.88 7.43 -11.18
N GLU A 130 -13.93 8.72 -10.87
CA GLU A 130 -13.39 9.78 -11.74
C GLU A 130 -11.89 9.62 -11.98
N LEU A 131 -11.09 9.29 -10.94
CA LEU A 131 -9.66 9.04 -11.09
C LEU A 131 -9.38 7.83 -11.98
N LEU A 132 -10.11 6.72 -11.78
CA LEU A 132 -9.97 5.53 -12.61
C LEU A 132 -10.34 5.81 -14.08
N ASN A 133 -11.36 6.63 -14.32
CA ASN A 133 -11.78 7.03 -15.67
C ASN A 133 -10.78 7.99 -16.32
N ARG A 134 -10.27 8.96 -15.56
CA ARG A 134 -9.35 10.01 -16.05
C ARG A 134 -7.99 9.43 -16.40
N TYR A 135 -7.42 8.63 -15.51
CA TYR A 135 -6.07 8.13 -15.65
C TYR A 135 -5.99 6.79 -16.36
N ASP A 136 -7.06 6.00 -16.35
CA ASP A 136 -7.07 4.63 -16.89
C ASP A 136 -5.79 3.87 -16.48
N PRO A 137 -5.56 3.66 -15.18
CA PRO A 137 -4.28 3.15 -14.70
C PRO A 137 -4.11 1.67 -15.05
N ALA A 138 -2.87 1.26 -15.33
CA ALA A 138 -2.52 -0.15 -15.52
C ALA A 138 -2.45 -0.91 -14.19
N ALA A 139 -2.13 -0.21 -13.10
CA ALA A 139 -2.12 -0.77 -11.75
C ALA A 139 -2.34 0.32 -10.69
N ILE A 140 -2.72 -0.12 -9.49
CA ILE A 140 -2.80 0.70 -8.28
C ILE A 140 -1.91 0.05 -7.22
N VAL A 141 -1.09 0.86 -6.57
CA VAL A 141 -0.20 0.44 -5.47
C VAL A 141 -0.60 1.19 -4.20
N SER A 142 -0.97 0.48 -3.14
CA SER A 142 -1.18 1.03 -1.80
C SER A 142 0.09 0.85 -0.97
N ILE A 143 0.53 1.88 -0.24
CA ILE A 143 1.72 1.84 0.62
C ILE A 143 1.39 2.54 1.93
N GLU A 144 1.33 1.80 3.04
CA GLU A 144 0.95 2.33 4.37
C GLU A 144 -0.33 3.17 4.33
N ARG A 145 -1.38 2.60 3.75
CA ARG A 145 -2.68 3.26 3.67
C ARG A 145 -3.67 2.52 4.54
N PRO A 146 -4.41 3.16 5.47
CA PRO A 146 -5.44 2.47 6.23
C PRO A 146 -6.49 1.84 5.31
N GLY A 147 -6.82 0.57 5.56
CA GLY A 147 -7.94 -0.14 4.92
C GLY A 147 -9.12 -0.23 5.89
N TRP A 148 -10.35 -0.24 5.37
CA TRP A 148 -11.49 -0.47 6.25
C TRP A 148 -11.56 -1.93 6.69
N ASN A 149 -12.19 -2.18 7.84
CA ASN A 149 -12.54 -3.53 8.26
C ASN A 149 -13.86 -4.00 7.62
N VAL A 150 -14.37 -5.16 8.02
CA VAL A 150 -15.65 -5.73 7.54
C VAL A 150 -16.90 -4.87 7.82
N LYS A 151 -16.79 -3.80 8.63
CA LYS A 151 -17.86 -2.83 8.92
C LYS A 151 -17.66 -1.49 8.19
N GLY A 152 -16.64 -1.35 7.35
CA GLY A 152 -16.34 -0.08 6.68
C GLY A 152 -15.63 0.94 7.58
N GLU A 153 -15.04 0.49 8.70
CA GLU A 153 -14.35 1.37 9.65
C GLU A 153 -12.82 1.21 9.62
N TYR A 154 -12.11 2.33 9.78
CA TYR A 154 -10.66 2.41 9.75
C TYR A 154 -10.09 2.49 11.15
N HIS A 155 -8.95 1.85 11.38
CA HIS A 155 -8.36 1.74 12.71
C HIS A 155 -6.85 1.92 12.72
N THR A 156 -6.33 2.47 13.82
CA THR A 156 -4.91 2.32 14.17
C THR A 156 -4.63 0.90 14.69
N MET A 157 -3.35 0.51 14.77
CA MET A 157 -2.92 -0.74 15.42
C MET A 157 -3.37 -0.85 16.89
N ARG A 158 -3.60 0.28 17.57
CA ARG A 158 -4.14 0.29 18.93
C ARG A 158 -5.65 0.00 18.97
N GLY A 159 -6.33 -0.15 17.84
CA GLY A 159 -7.77 -0.38 17.79
C GLY A 159 -8.62 0.87 17.96
N TYR A 160 -8.03 2.06 17.83
CA TYR A 160 -8.78 3.32 17.80
C TYR A 160 -9.34 3.56 16.41
N ASN A 161 -10.63 3.89 16.33
CA ASN A 161 -11.29 4.28 15.08
C ASN A 161 -10.75 5.64 14.61
N ILE A 162 -10.42 5.72 13.33
CA ILE A 162 -9.91 6.91 12.64
C ILE A 162 -10.72 7.22 11.37
N SER A 163 -11.91 6.65 11.22
CA SER A 163 -12.72 6.71 10.00
C SER A 163 -12.98 8.14 9.49
N ASP A 164 -13.08 9.11 10.39
CA ASP A 164 -13.33 10.51 10.03
C ASP A 164 -12.11 11.24 9.46
N LEU A 165 -10.92 10.64 9.59
CA LEU A 165 -9.66 11.17 9.06
C LEU A 165 -9.30 10.57 7.69
N ILE A 166 -9.83 9.40 7.37
CA ILE A 166 -9.36 8.60 6.22
C ILE A 166 -10.24 8.82 5.01
N GLY A 167 -9.62 9.32 3.93
CA GLY A 167 -10.23 9.29 2.61
C GLY A 167 -10.55 7.86 2.16
N LYS A 168 -11.76 7.60 1.65
CA LYS A 168 -12.25 6.22 1.41
C LYS A 168 -11.63 5.55 0.17
N THR A 169 -10.31 5.35 0.21
CA THR A 169 -9.48 4.86 -0.91
C THR A 169 -9.69 3.38 -1.22
N ASP A 170 -10.33 2.61 -0.33
CA ASP A 170 -10.75 1.23 -0.62
C ASP A 170 -11.64 1.14 -1.88
N HIS A 171 -12.44 2.18 -2.16
CA HIS A 171 -13.22 2.24 -3.41
C HIS A 171 -12.33 2.19 -4.66
N LEU A 172 -11.08 2.69 -4.63
CA LEU A 172 -10.15 2.53 -5.74
C LEU A 172 -9.85 1.05 -5.98
N PHE A 173 -9.53 0.30 -4.93
CA PHE A 173 -9.19 -1.13 -5.04
C PHE A 173 -10.40 -1.96 -5.48
N LEU A 174 -11.57 -1.73 -4.89
CA LEU A 174 -12.78 -2.45 -5.28
C LEU A 174 -13.12 -2.23 -6.77
N LYS A 175 -13.22 -0.97 -7.20
CA LYS A 175 -13.57 -0.62 -8.59
C LYS A 175 -12.45 -1.00 -9.58
N ALA A 176 -11.18 -0.95 -9.17
CA ALA A 176 -10.07 -1.41 -10.00
C ALA A 176 -10.17 -2.90 -10.30
N ARG A 177 -10.46 -3.71 -9.27
CA ARG A 177 -10.62 -5.17 -9.42
C ARG A 177 -11.81 -5.52 -10.31
N GLU A 178 -12.93 -4.81 -10.19
CA GLU A 178 -14.08 -4.94 -11.10
C GLU A 178 -13.71 -4.68 -12.57
N ARG A 179 -12.75 -3.79 -12.81
CA ARG A 179 -12.22 -3.44 -14.13
C ARG A 179 -11.04 -4.31 -14.59
N GLY A 180 -10.60 -5.27 -13.78
CA GLY A 180 -9.42 -6.09 -14.07
C GLY A 180 -8.09 -5.33 -13.97
N ILE A 181 -8.06 -4.16 -13.33
CA ILE A 181 -6.84 -3.39 -13.06
C ILE A 181 -6.10 -4.05 -11.89
N THR A 182 -4.78 -4.22 -12.03
CA THR A 182 -3.97 -4.90 -11.00
C THR A 182 -3.89 -4.05 -9.73
N THR A 183 -4.07 -4.70 -8.58
CA THR A 183 -3.96 -4.08 -7.25
C THR A 183 -2.79 -4.66 -6.46
N ILE A 184 -1.87 -3.82 -6.02
CA ILE A 184 -0.70 -4.18 -5.22
C ILE A 184 -0.79 -3.40 -3.91
N ALA A 185 -0.45 -4.02 -2.79
CA ALA A 185 -0.40 -3.36 -1.50
C ALA A 185 0.90 -3.64 -0.76
N VAL A 186 1.31 -2.68 0.06
CA VAL A 186 2.41 -2.78 1.02
C VAL A 186 1.88 -2.38 2.39
N GLY A 187 2.11 -3.24 3.38
CA GLY A 187 1.69 -3.04 4.77
C GLY A 187 2.63 -3.72 5.75
N ASP A 188 2.52 -3.35 7.01
CA ASP A 188 3.37 -3.84 8.11
C ASP A 188 2.57 -4.32 9.35
N GLY A 189 1.27 -4.06 9.40
CA GLY A 189 0.41 -4.26 10.58
C GLY A 189 -0.83 -5.15 10.35
N GLY A 190 -1.38 -5.17 9.14
CA GLY A 190 -2.61 -5.88 8.77
C GLY A 190 -3.89 -5.04 8.77
N ASN A 191 -3.82 -3.77 9.18
CA ASN A 191 -4.91 -2.80 9.12
C ASN A 191 -4.85 -1.89 7.88
N GLU A 192 -3.95 -2.19 6.94
CA GLU A 192 -3.71 -1.44 5.72
C GLU A 192 -4.54 -1.99 4.55
N LEU A 193 -4.88 -1.10 3.62
CA LEU A 193 -5.58 -1.38 2.38
C LEU A 193 -4.78 -2.41 1.57
N GLY A 194 -5.42 -3.56 1.32
CA GLY A 194 -4.85 -4.72 0.65
C GLY A 194 -4.61 -5.92 1.57
N CYS A 195 -4.50 -5.69 2.88
CA CYS A 195 -4.31 -6.74 3.88
C CYS A 195 -5.51 -7.68 4.03
N GLY A 196 -6.65 -7.37 3.40
CA GLY A 196 -7.78 -8.31 3.26
C GLY A 196 -7.38 -9.65 2.65
N LEU A 197 -6.28 -9.69 1.87
CA LEU A 197 -5.74 -10.92 1.29
C LEU A 197 -5.34 -11.95 2.37
N ILE A 198 -4.98 -11.47 3.57
CA ILE A 198 -4.57 -12.28 4.72
C ILE A 198 -5.43 -11.96 5.97
N GLU A 199 -6.68 -11.52 5.78
CA GLU A 199 -7.56 -11.06 6.87
C GLU A 199 -7.63 -12.06 8.03
N GLU A 200 -7.82 -13.36 7.72
CA GLU A 200 -7.91 -14.42 8.73
C GLU A 200 -6.66 -14.48 9.63
N THR A 201 -5.47 -14.38 9.01
CA THR A 201 -4.19 -14.36 9.73
C THR A 201 -4.12 -13.13 10.64
N VAL A 202 -4.51 -11.96 10.12
CA VAL A 202 -4.51 -10.71 10.89
C VAL A 202 -5.44 -10.82 12.10
N ARG A 203 -6.68 -11.26 11.89
CA ARG A 203 -7.67 -11.43 12.98
C ARG A 203 -7.15 -12.33 14.09
N LYS A 204 -6.48 -13.42 13.72
CA LYS A 204 -5.99 -14.44 14.64
C LYS A 204 -4.73 -14.04 15.41
N HIS A 205 -3.80 -13.33 14.77
CA HIS A 205 -2.45 -13.16 15.29
C HIS A 205 -2.10 -11.71 15.68
N VAL A 206 -2.78 -10.71 15.11
CA VAL A 206 -2.48 -9.32 15.37
C VAL A 206 -3.29 -8.81 16.58
N PRO A 207 -2.67 -8.10 17.53
CA PRO A 207 -3.41 -7.45 18.62
C PRO A 207 -4.52 -6.54 18.07
N ASN A 208 -5.71 -6.66 18.64
CA ASN A 208 -6.94 -6.01 18.16
C ASN A 208 -7.42 -6.46 16.76
N GLY A 209 -6.77 -7.45 16.14
CA GLY A 209 -7.08 -7.97 14.81
C GLY A 209 -8.54 -8.37 14.67
N ASP A 210 -9.04 -9.20 15.59
CA ASP A 210 -10.43 -9.67 15.59
C ASP A 210 -11.41 -8.70 16.29
N ARG A 211 -10.94 -7.93 17.28
CA ARG A 211 -11.77 -7.05 18.11
C ARG A 211 -11.05 -5.74 18.44
N CYS A 212 -11.59 -4.62 17.96
CA CYS A 212 -11.07 -3.27 18.19
C CYS A 212 -11.62 -2.63 19.47
N GLN A 213 -11.17 -1.41 19.80
CA GLN A 213 -11.60 -0.69 21.01
C GLN A 213 -12.86 0.18 20.79
N CYS A 214 -13.28 0.40 19.54
CA CYS A 214 -14.43 1.25 19.22
C CYS A 214 -15.76 0.45 19.26
N PRO A 215 -16.93 1.11 19.24
CA PRO A 215 -18.23 0.44 19.31
C PRO A 215 -18.51 -0.61 18.22
N CYS A 216 -17.82 -0.60 17.08
CA CYS A 216 -18.06 -1.58 16.02
C CYS A 216 -17.61 -3.00 16.38
N GLN A 217 -16.59 -3.10 17.27
CA GLN A 217 -16.05 -4.35 17.80
C GLN A 217 -15.61 -5.38 16.73
N ALA A 218 -15.46 -4.97 15.47
CA ALA A 218 -15.26 -5.87 14.34
C ALA A 218 -13.77 -6.13 14.00
N GLY A 219 -12.87 -5.56 14.80
CA GLY A 219 -11.42 -5.74 14.65
C GLY A 219 -10.77 -4.68 13.77
N ILE A 220 -9.44 -4.66 13.77
CA ILE A 220 -8.64 -3.75 12.94
C ILE A 220 -8.27 -4.35 11.58
N ALA A 221 -8.47 -5.66 11.41
CA ALA A 221 -8.09 -6.34 10.17
C ALA A 221 -8.78 -5.68 8.98
N ALA A 222 -7.98 -5.19 8.02
CA ALA A 222 -8.52 -4.64 6.79
C ALA A 222 -9.19 -5.77 5.99
N SER A 223 -10.32 -5.48 5.34
CA SER A 223 -11.11 -6.46 4.58
C SER A 223 -10.95 -6.33 3.07
N THR A 224 -10.47 -5.17 2.57
CA THR A 224 -10.22 -4.97 1.14
C THR A 224 -8.92 -5.67 0.74
N SER A 225 -9.02 -6.64 -0.18
CA SER A 225 -7.87 -7.41 -0.68
C SER A 225 -7.16 -6.75 -1.87
N ALA A 226 -5.85 -6.97 -1.94
CA ALA A 226 -5.03 -6.73 -3.13
C ALA A 226 -4.83 -8.03 -3.92
N ASP A 227 -4.40 -7.94 -5.19
CA ASP A 227 -3.92 -9.11 -5.95
C ASP A 227 -2.56 -9.56 -5.45
N ILE A 228 -1.73 -8.62 -5.01
CA ILE A 228 -0.42 -8.88 -4.41
C ILE A 228 -0.29 -8.04 -3.14
N LEU A 229 0.15 -8.69 -2.07
CA LEU A 229 0.45 -8.03 -0.80
C LEU A 229 1.92 -8.25 -0.46
N VAL A 230 2.65 -7.16 -0.27
CA VAL A 230 4.04 -7.15 0.22
C VAL A 230 4.01 -6.78 1.70
N ILE A 231 4.40 -7.72 2.55
CA ILE A 231 4.56 -7.46 3.99
C ILE A 231 6.03 -7.14 4.26
N ALA A 232 6.27 -6.05 4.97
CA ALA A 232 7.58 -5.64 5.44
C ALA A 232 7.47 -5.13 6.88
N ALA A 233 8.60 -4.92 7.55
CA ALA A 233 8.64 -4.36 8.91
C ALA A 233 8.39 -2.85 8.95
N THR A 234 8.56 -2.19 7.80
CA THR A 234 8.06 -0.85 7.49
C THR A 234 7.58 -0.87 6.05
N SER A 235 6.48 -0.20 5.74
CA SER A 235 5.94 -0.17 4.37
C SER A 235 6.86 0.55 3.39
N ASN A 236 7.64 1.53 3.85
CA ASN A 236 8.71 2.15 3.08
C ASN A 236 9.68 1.11 2.53
N TRP A 237 10.16 0.17 3.37
CA TRP A 237 11.09 -0.86 2.92
C TRP A 237 10.45 -1.83 1.93
N GLY A 238 9.17 -2.17 2.12
CA GLY A 238 8.42 -2.96 1.13
C GLY A 238 8.35 -2.26 -0.23
N ALA A 239 8.13 -0.94 -0.27
CA ALA A 239 8.18 -0.17 -1.51
C ALA A 239 9.59 -0.12 -2.13
N TYR A 240 10.64 -0.03 -1.30
CA TYR A 240 12.02 -0.06 -1.77
C TYR A 240 12.40 -1.40 -2.39
N THR A 241 11.94 -2.53 -1.83
CA THR A 241 12.21 -3.85 -2.42
C THR A 241 11.49 -4.04 -3.76
N ILE A 242 10.25 -3.55 -3.88
CA ILE A 242 9.53 -3.52 -5.17
C ILE A 242 10.32 -2.69 -6.19
N SER A 243 10.78 -1.51 -5.79
CA SER A 243 11.54 -0.59 -6.64
C SER A 243 12.87 -1.20 -7.10
N ALA A 244 13.64 -1.80 -6.19
CA ALA A 244 14.89 -2.48 -6.51
C ALA A 244 14.67 -3.69 -7.44
N ALA A 245 13.63 -4.49 -7.18
CA ALA A 245 13.28 -5.62 -8.04
C ALA A 245 12.82 -5.18 -9.44
N LEU A 246 12.08 -4.06 -9.54
CA LEU A 246 11.64 -3.48 -10.80
C LEU A 246 12.82 -2.90 -11.59
N ALA A 247 13.73 -2.21 -10.92
CA ALA A 247 14.93 -1.64 -11.52
C ALA A 247 15.81 -2.73 -12.17
N GLU A 248 16.07 -3.81 -11.43
CA GLU A 248 16.79 -4.98 -11.96
C GLU A 248 16.04 -5.64 -13.13
N LEU A 249 14.71 -5.77 -13.08
CA LEU A 249 13.92 -6.34 -14.18
C LEU A 249 13.94 -5.49 -15.46
N LYS A 250 14.09 -4.18 -15.32
CA LYS A 250 14.09 -3.22 -16.42
C LYS A 250 15.48 -2.77 -16.84
N ASP A 251 16.52 -3.32 -16.20
CA ASP A 251 17.92 -3.00 -16.44
C ASP A 251 18.20 -1.49 -16.32
N ILE A 252 17.66 -0.87 -15.27
CA ILE A 252 17.92 0.52 -14.91
C ILE A 252 18.69 0.59 -13.58
N GLU A 253 19.41 1.69 -13.37
CA GLU A 253 20.06 1.98 -12.10
C GLU A 253 19.00 2.22 -11.00
N TYR A 254 19.08 1.49 -9.89
CA TYR A 254 18.24 1.76 -8.72
C TYR A 254 18.74 3.01 -7.99
N ARG A 255 17.84 3.98 -7.78
CA ARG A 255 18.09 5.20 -7.02
C ARG A 255 17.11 5.32 -5.86
N HIS A 256 17.62 5.80 -4.74
CA HIS A 256 16.81 6.06 -3.55
C HIS A 256 16.47 7.56 -3.41
N ASP A 257 17.15 8.42 -4.16
CA ASP A 257 17.11 9.89 -4.04
C ASP A 257 16.45 10.63 -5.22
N GLY A 258 15.82 9.90 -6.15
CA GLY A 258 15.06 10.47 -7.28
C GLY A 258 15.90 10.98 -8.45
#